data_AF-U1ZDP0-F1
#
_entry.id   AF-U1ZDP0-F1
#
_cell.length_a   1.000
_cell.length_b   1.000
_cell.length_c   1.000
_cell.angle_alpha   90.00
_cell.angle_beta   90.00
_cell.angle_gamma   90.00
#
_symmetry.space_group_name_H-M   'P 1'
#
loop_
_entity.id
_entity.type
_entity.pdbx_description
1 polymer ?
#
loop_
_entity_poly.entity_id
_entity_poly.type
_entity_poly.pdbx_seq_one_letter_code
_entity_poly.pdbx_strand_id
1 'polypeptide(L)'
;MSPTLSPALRERAELFVLLAAWSERGWLRELDRALAQFLAELDPDASPLLILGAALASHQLGQGHVCLDLAATLANPDFTLSLPPEGEDAETATLLPSQVLAGLELGQWLAACAGSSLLEDPGAPLVLAGSCLYMRRYWDYERRVAGNIAQRLQAGSAAPADLPARLATLFPEPLILAGERLTDWQKLACALAAQGRFTLITGGPGTGKTTTVVRLLALLQEAAMAAGAPLRLSLAAPTGKAAARLTESIGG
;
A
#
# COMPACT_ATOMS: atom_id res chain seq x y z
N MET A 1 -31.50 -24.03 7.33
CA MET A 1 -31.91 -22.72 7.89
C MET A 1 -30.74 -21.80 7.65
N SER A 2 -30.87 -20.80 6.78
CA SER A 2 -29.79 -19.81 6.61
C SER A 2 -29.53 -19.15 7.96
N PRO A 3 -28.27 -19.06 8.42
CA PRO A 3 -27.97 -18.42 9.70
C PRO A 3 -28.50 -16.98 9.67
N THR A 4 -29.26 -16.61 10.71
CA THR A 4 -29.77 -15.25 10.85
C THR A 4 -28.59 -14.31 11.12
N LEU A 5 -28.43 -13.27 10.30
CA LEU A 5 -27.37 -12.28 10.49
C LEU A 5 -27.46 -11.62 11.88
N SER A 6 -26.29 -11.32 12.45
CA SER A 6 -26.15 -10.58 13.71
C SER A 6 -27.02 -9.31 13.72
N PRO A 7 -27.69 -8.96 14.84
CA PRO A 7 -28.46 -7.72 14.96
C PRO A 7 -27.64 -6.47 14.61
N ALA A 8 -26.36 -6.46 14.96
CA ALA A 8 -25.44 -5.36 14.66
C ALA A 8 -25.22 -5.12 13.15
N LEU A 9 -25.52 -6.10 12.29
CA LEU A 9 -25.45 -5.95 10.84
C LEU A 9 -26.75 -5.42 10.23
N ARG A 10 -27.85 -5.40 11.00
CA ARG A 10 -29.20 -5.06 10.51
C ARG A 10 -29.74 -3.78 11.14
N GLU A 11 -29.34 -3.46 12.36
CA GLU A 11 -29.85 -2.34 13.13
C GLU A 11 -28.72 -1.40 13.56
N ARG A 12 -28.88 -0.10 13.26
CA ARG A 12 -27.86 0.91 13.52
C ARG A 12 -27.60 1.12 15.01
N ALA A 13 -28.62 0.99 15.87
CA ALA A 13 -28.46 1.08 17.32
C ALA A 13 -27.56 -0.04 17.86
N GLU A 14 -27.84 -1.29 17.46
CA GLU A 14 -27.05 -2.46 17.83
C GLU A 14 -25.62 -2.39 17.29
N LEU A 15 -25.42 -1.83 16.08
CA LEU A 15 -24.09 -1.57 15.55
C LEU A 15 -23.28 -0.64 16.48
N PHE A 16 -23.86 0.47 16.93
CA PHE A 16 -23.13 1.40 17.79
C PHE A 16 -22.89 0.86 19.20
N VAL A 17 -23.75 -0.04 19.71
CA VAL A 17 -23.47 -0.81 20.93
C VAL A 17 -22.26 -1.72 20.74
N LEU A 18 -22.19 -2.44 19.61
CA LEU A 18 -21.03 -3.28 19.27
C LEU A 18 -19.74 -2.46 19.15
N LEU A 19 -19.76 -1.36 18.40
CA LEU A 19 -18.59 -0.49 18.21
C LEU A 19 -18.12 0.13 19.53
N ALA A 20 -19.04 0.50 20.43
CA ALA A 20 -18.71 0.96 21.77
C ALA A 20 -18.02 -0.14 22.58
N ALA A 21 -18.56 -1.37 22.56
CA ALA A 21 -17.98 -2.50 23.30
C ALA A 21 -16.57 -2.89 22.80
N TRP A 22 -16.32 -2.79 21.48
CA TRP A 22 -14.98 -2.97 20.91
C TRP A 22 -14.03 -1.82 21.26
N SER A 23 -14.52 -0.57 21.28
CA SER A 23 -13.71 0.60 21.66
C SER A 23 -13.31 0.56 23.14
N GLU A 24 -14.26 0.23 24.04
CA GLU A 24 -14.02 0.14 25.49
C GLU A 24 -13.00 -0.94 25.87
N ARG A 25 -12.87 -1.98 25.04
CA ARG A 25 -11.82 -3.01 25.17
C ARG A 25 -10.51 -2.65 24.48
N GLY A 26 -10.44 -1.51 23.78
CA GLY A 26 -9.25 -1.11 23.03
C GLY A 26 -9.01 -1.91 21.74
N TRP A 27 -10.01 -2.68 21.26
CA TRP A 27 -9.95 -3.37 19.97
C TRP A 27 -10.01 -2.36 18.82
N LEU A 28 -10.89 -1.37 18.95
CA LEU A 28 -10.97 -0.22 18.06
C LEU A 28 -10.50 1.04 18.79
N ARG A 29 -10.02 2.04 18.03
CA ARG A 29 -9.70 3.35 18.59
C ARG A 29 -10.98 4.17 18.67
N GLU A 30 -11.04 5.12 19.61
CA GLU A 30 -12.14 6.10 19.68
C GLU A 30 -12.34 6.87 18.36
N LEU A 31 -11.27 7.08 17.59
CA LEU A 31 -11.35 7.67 16.25
C LEU A 31 -12.21 6.84 15.29
N ASP A 32 -12.09 5.51 15.32
CA ASP A 32 -12.80 4.62 14.40
C ASP A 32 -14.31 4.65 14.68
N ARG A 33 -14.67 4.67 15.97
CA ARG A 33 -16.06 4.85 16.42
C ARG A 33 -16.60 6.23 16.09
N ALA A 34 -15.85 7.30 16.36
CA ALA A 34 -16.26 8.67 16.09
C ALA A 34 -16.47 8.91 14.59
N LEU A 35 -15.62 8.32 13.73
CA LEU A 35 -15.80 8.36 12.29
C LEU A 35 -17.10 7.66 11.87
N ALA A 36 -17.36 6.46 12.40
CA ALA A 36 -18.59 5.73 12.10
C ALA A 36 -19.84 6.53 12.47
N GLN A 37 -19.81 7.21 13.62
CA GLN A 37 -20.89 8.10 14.06
C GLN A 37 -21.06 9.29 13.13
N PHE A 38 -19.97 9.97 12.77
CA PHE A 38 -20.00 11.08 11.83
C PHE A 38 -20.56 10.68 10.45
N LEU A 39 -20.17 9.52 9.92
CA LEU A 39 -20.68 9.02 8.64
C LEU A 39 -22.17 8.65 8.71
N ALA A 40 -22.63 8.12 9.84
CA ALA A 40 -24.05 7.83 10.06
C ALA A 40 -24.89 9.11 10.18
N GLU A 41 -24.32 10.22 10.65
CA GLU A 41 -24.97 11.54 10.66
C GLU A 41 -25.01 12.17 9.26
N LEU A 42 -23.96 11.97 8.45
CA LEU A 42 -23.92 12.45 7.07
C LEU A 42 -24.90 11.73 6.15
N ASP A 43 -25.05 10.41 6.33
CA ASP A 43 -26.03 9.61 5.61
C ASP A 43 -26.91 8.84 6.62
N PRO A 44 -28.08 9.41 6.98
CA PRO A 44 -29.04 8.78 7.88
C PRO A 44 -29.56 7.42 7.37
N ASP A 45 -29.57 7.22 6.06
CA ASP A 45 -30.10 6.03 5.40
C ASP A 45 -29.02 4.97 5.09
N ALA A 46 -27.73 5.32 5.27
CA ALA A 46 -26.63 4.37 5.05
C ALA A 46 -26.82 3.08 5.88
N SER A 47 -26.61 1.95 5.22
CA SER A 47 -26.78 0.65 5.87
C SER A 47 -25.81 0.46 7.05
N PRO A 48 -26.19 -0.30 8.10
CA PRO A 48 -25.26 -0.66 9.18
C PRO A 48 -24.00 -1.35 8.66
N LEU A 49 -24.11 -2.13 7.57
CA LEU A 49 -22.97 -2.79 6.92
C LEU A 49 -21.96 -1.81 6.34
N LEU A 50 -22.42 -0.71 5.72
CA LEU A 50 -21.53 0.33 5.22
C LEU A 50 -20.84 1.07 6.36
N ILE A 51 -21.58 1.41 7.42
CA ILE A 51 -21.02 2.10 8.60
C ILE A 51 -20.00 1.22 9.33
N LEU A 52 -20.29 -0.08 9.50
CA LEU A 52 -19.34 -1.06 10.02
C LEU A 52 -18.10 -1.15 9.13
N GLY A 53 -18.29 -1.27 7.81
CA GLY A 53 -17.19 -1.30 6.85
C GLY A 53 -16.30 -0.07 6.95
N ALA A 54 -16.88 1.12 7.13
CA ALA A 54 -16.12 2.36 7.29
C ALA A 54 -15.32 2.40 8.61
N ALA A 55 -15.91 1.95 9.71
CA ALA A 55 -15.21 1.82 11.00
C ALA A 55 -14.01 0.87 10.88
N LEU A 56 -14.21 -0.30 10.26
CA LEU A 56 -13.18 -1.31 10.06
C LEU A 56 -12.12 -0.85 9.04
N ALA A 57 -12.49 -0.09 8.01
CA ALA A 57 -11.53 0.53 7.09
C ALA A 57 -10.65 1.59 7.78
N SER A 58 -11.22 2.35 8.72
CA SER A 58 -10.45 3.26 9.57
C SER A 58 -9.48 2.51 10.47
N HIS A 59 -9.94 1.43 11.10
CA HIS A 59 -9.11 0.55 11.94
C HIS A 59 -7.92 -0.03 11.17
N GLN A 60 -8.18 -0.63 10.01
CA GLN A 60 -7.14 -1.20 9.14
C GLN A 60 -6.14 -0.13 8.69
N LEU A 61 -6.62 1.09 8.43
CA LEU A 61 -5.74 2.22 8.15
C LEU A 61 -4.83 2.57 9.32
N GLY A 62 -5.32 2.45 10.55
CA GLY A 62 -4.51 2.57 11.76
C GLY A 62 -3.37 1.56 11.86
N GLN A 63 -3.56 0.38 11.27
CA GLN A 63 -2.56 -0.69 11.20
C GLN A 63 -1.65 -0.59 9.96
N GLY A 64 -1.84 0.43 9.12
CA GLY A 64 -1.01 0.67 7.94
C GLY A 64 -1.54 0.07 6.63
N HIS A 65 -2.73 -0.54 6.64
CA HIS A 65 -3.40 -0.95 5.40
C HIS A 65 -4.03 0.25 4.69
N VAL A 66 -4.10 0.23 3.36
CA VAL A 66 -4.65 1.36 2.57
C VAL A 66 -6.19 1.27 2.45
N CYS A 67 -6.74 0.06 2.60
CA CYS A 67 -8.16 -0.24 2.50
C CYS A 67 -8.56 -1.44 3.35
N LEU A 68 -9.87 -1.63 3.46
CA LEU A 68 -10.48 -2.88 3.94
C LEU A 68 -10.90 -3.72 2.73
N ASP A 69 -10.29 -4.89 2.54
CA ASP A 69 -10.78 -5.87 1.56
C ASP A 69 -11.90 -6.72 2.19
N LEU A 70 -13.14 -6.41 1.81
CA LEU A 70 -14.34 -7.07 2.35
C LEU A 70 -14.33 -8.58 2.10
N ALA A 71 -13.78 -9.03 0.96
CA ALA A 71 -13.73 -10.45 0.63
C ALA A 71 -12.74 -11.20 1.54
N ALA A 72 -11.55 -10.64 1.74
CA ALA A 72 -10.57 -11.18 2.66
C ALA A 72 -11.07 -11.15 4.11
N THR A 73 -11.71 -10.06 4.53
CA THR A 73 -12.31 -9.94 5.86
C THR A 73 -13.38 -10.99 6.10
N LEU A 74 -14.28 -11.27 5.14
CA LEU A 74 -15.27 -12.33 5.31
C LEU A 74 -14.64 -13.73 5.36
N ALA A 75 -13.53 -13.96 4.65
CA ALA A 75 -12.85 -15.25 4.64
C ALA A 75 -12.13 -15.56 5.95
N ASN A 76 -11.55 -14.54 6.61
CA ASN A 76 -10.88 -14.71 7.90
C ASN A 76 -10.97 -13.45 8.78
N PRO A 77 -12.15 -13.15 9.37
CA PRO A 77 -12.42 -11.89 10.06
C PRO A 77 -11.42 -11.53 11.15
N ASP A 78 -11.18 -12.46 12.08
CA ASP A 78 -10.39 -12.23 13.28
C ASP A 78 -8.92 -11.98 12.91
N PHE A 79 -8.38 -12.76 11.98
CA PHE A 79 -7.01 -12.60 11.49
C PHE A 79 -6.85 -11.34 10.64
N THR A 80 -7.75 -11.09 9.69
CA THR A 80 -7.63 -9.93 8.79
C THR A 80 -7.72 -8.61 9.54
N LEU A 81 -8.54 -8.54 10.58
CA LEU A 81 -8.70 -7.33 11.40
C LEU A 81 -7.70 -7.25 12.56
N SER A 82 -6.94 -8.32 12.83
CA SER A 82 -6.10 -8.48 14.02
C SER A 82 -6.93 -8.27 15.31
N LEU A 83 -8.13 -8.83 15.36
CA LEU A 83 -9.09 -8.67 16.45
C LEU A 83 -9.56 -10.03 16.98
N PRO A 84 -9.41 -10.31 18.29
CA PRO A 84 -8.83 -9.46 19.33
C PRO A 84 -7.32 -9.23 19.14
N PRO A 85 -6.75 -8.16 19.73
CA PRO A 85 -5.31 -7.96 19.79
C PRO A 85 -4.58 -9.15 20.42
N GLU A 86 -3.31 -9.36 20.05
CA GLU A 86 -2.49 -10.45 20.60
C GLU A 86 -2.43 -10.39 22.14
N GLY A 87 -2.77 -11.50 22.79
CA GLY A 87 -2.70 -11.64 24.24
C GLY A 87 -3.98 -11.30 25.01
N GLU A 88 -5.08 -10.97 24.33
CA GLU A 88 -6.39 -10.86 24.96
C GLU A 88 -7.23 -12.14 24.80
N ASP A 89 -7.70 -12.68 25.94
CA ASP A 89 -8.61 -13.83 25.95
C ASP A 89 -10.02 -13.39 25.52
N ALA A 90 -10.54 -14.01 24.45
CA ALA A 90 -11.88 -13.79 23.91
C ALA A 90 -13.03 -14.24 24.85
N GLU A 91 -12.72 -14.77 26.03
CA GLU A 91 -13.68 -15.43 26.93
C GLU A 91 -14.61 -14.45 27.68
N THR A 92 -14.26 -13.16 27.75
CA THR A 92 -15.08 -12.13 28.40
C THR A 92 -16.02 -11.43 27.41
N ALA A 93 -17.22 -11.99 27.24
CA ALA A 93 -18.47 -11.32 26.82
C ALA A 93 -18.42 -10.29 25.66
N THR A 94 -17.57 -10.47 24.65
CA THR A 94 -17.57 -9.66 23.42
C THR A 94 -17.84 -10.53 22.23
N LEU A 95 -18.68 -10.07 21.30
CA LEU A 95 -18.82 -10.72 20.01
C LEU A 95 -17.54 -10.50 19.20
N LEU A 96 -16.91 -11.60 18.79
CA LEU A 96 -15.76 -11.59 17.88
C LEU A 96 -16.18 -11.16 16.46
N PRO A 97 -15.29 -10.56 15.65
CA PRO A 97 -15.59 -10.28 14.26
C PRO A 97 -16.11 -11.49 13.49
N SER A 98 -15.53 -12.68 13.71
CA SER A 98 -15.99 -13.94 13.11
C SER A 98 -17.42 -14.33 13.50
N GLN A 99 -17.83 -14.00 14.72
CA GLN A 99 -19.20 -14.22 15.20
C GLN A 99 -20.17 -13.18 14.64
N VAL A 100 -19.75 -11.91 14.59
CA VAL A 100 -20.56 -10.82 14.05
C VAL A 100 -20.83 -11.01 12.56
N LEU A 101 -19.80 -11.36 11.79
CA LEU A 101 -19.86 -11.50 10.33
C LEU A 101 -20.29 -12.90 9.87
N ALA A 102 -20.58 -13.81 10.81
CA ALA A 102 -21.03 -15.17 10.50
C ALA A 102 -22.30 -15.15 9.62
N GLY A 103 -22.23 -15.83 8.47
CA GLY A 103 -23.34 -15.93 7.54
C GLY A 103 -23.54 -14.73 6.61
N LEU A 104 -22.70 -13.68 6.72
CA LEU A 104 -22.71 -12.56 5.77
C LEU A 104 -21.98 -12.94 4.48
N GLU A 105 -22.66 -12.80 3.35
CA GLU A 105 -22.06 -13.01 2.03
C GLU A 105 -21.52 -11.71 1.44
N LEU A 106 -20.46 -11.79 0.63
CA LEU A 106 -19.85 -10.62 -0.01
C LEU A 106 -20.86 -9.82 -0.85
N GLY A 107 -21.73 -10.52 -1.59
CA GLY A 107 -22.76 -9.87 -2.40
C GLY A 107 -23.75 -9.04 -1.56
N GLN A 108 -24.07 -9.50 -0.35
CA GLN A 108 -24.93 -8.76 0.58
C GLN A 108 -24.23 -7.50 1.10
N TRP A 109 -22.94 -7.60 1.45
CA TRP A 109 -22.17 -6.45 1.91
C TRP A 109 -22.02 -5.40 0.80
N LEU A 110 -21.65 -5.82 -0.41
CA LEU A 110 -21.52 -4.92 -1.56
C LEU A 110 -22.85 -4.25 -1.92
N ALA A 111 -23.96 -5.01 -1.90
CA ALA A 111 -25.29 -4.46 -2.14
C ALA A 111 -25.69 -3.43 -1.09
N ALA A 112 -25.30 -3.64 0.18
CA ALA A 112 -25.58 -2.72 1.27
C ALA A 112 -24.77 -1.41 1.19
N CYS A 113 -23.69 -1.39 0.41
CA CYS A 113 -22.92 -0.18 0.13
C CYS A 113 -23.51 0.65 -1.03
N ALA A 114 -24.27 0.03 -1.94
CA ALA A 114 -24.82 0.71 -3.11
C ALA A 114 -25.90 1.73 -2.73
N GLY A 115 -25.98 2.85 -3.45
CA GLY A 115 -26.99 3.89 -3.25
C GLY A 115 -26.72 4.87 -2.10
N SER A 116 -25.61 4.71 -1.36
CA SER A 116 -25.25 5.64 -0.28
C SER A 116 -24.51 6.87 -0.81
N SER A 117 -24.89 8.05 -0.32
CA SER A 117 -24.21 9.31 -0.62
C SER A 117 -22.75 9.31 -0.15
N LEU A 118 -22.42 8.47 0.85
CA LEU A 118 -21.05 8.31 1.35
C LEU A 118 -20.07 7.72 0.33
N LEU A 119 -20.58 7.15 -0.77
CA LEU A 119 -19.82 6.51 -1.83
C LEU A 119 -20.05 7.14 -3.20
N GLU A 120 -21.29 7.54 -3.50
CA GLU A 120 -21.71 7.94 -4.86
C GLU A 120 -21.54 9.44 -5.13
N ASP A 121 -21.59 10.30 -4.11
CA ASP A 121 -21.57 11.74 -4.31
C ASP A 121 -20.19 12.25 -4.81
N PRO A 122 -20.17 13.33 -5.60
CA PRO A 122 -18.95 14.07 -5.88
C PRO A 122 -18.33 14.61 -4.59
N GLY A 123 -17.29 13.94 -4.09
CA GLY A 123 -16.65 14.28 -2.80
C GLY A 123 -17.00 13.34 -1.65
N ALA A 124 -17.73 12.26 -1.92
CA ALA A 124 -18.00 11.16 -1.01
C ALA A 124 -16.76 10.76 -0.16
N PRO A 125 -16.86 10.63 1.17
CA PRO A 125 -15.71 10.33 2.02
C PRO A 125 -15.11 8.94 1.77
N LEU A 126 -15.89 8.01 1.20
CA LEU A 126 -15.49 6.64 0.94
C LEU A 126 -15.38 6.36 -0.57
N VAL A 127 -14.65 5.31 -0.90
CA VAL A 127 -14.60 4.72 -2.24
C VAL A 127 -14.68 3.20 -2.12
N LEU A 128 -15.56 2.58 -2.90
CA LEU A 128 -15.60 1.12 -3.05
C LEU A 128 -15.06 0.76 -4.43
N ALA A 129 -13.97 0.00 -4.47
CA ALA A 129 -13.35 -0.47 -5.71
C ALA A 129 -13.20 -2.00 -5.67
N GLY A 130 -14.05 -2.70 -6.43
CA GLY A 130 -14.15 -4.15 -6.29
C GLY A 130 -14.68 -4.52 -4.91
N SER A 131 -13.93 -5.34 -4.16
CA SER A 131 -14.21 -5.66 -2.75
C SER A 131 -13.52 -4.73 -1.75
N CYS A 132 -12.71 -3.77 -2.22
CA CYS A 132 -11.91 -2.93 -1.33
C CYS A 132 -12.62 -1.61 -1.01
N LEU A 133 -12.87 -1.37 0.27
CA LEU A 133 -13.42 -0.13 0.80
C LEU A 133 -12.30 0.78 1.31
N TYR A 134 -12.25 2.00 0.81
CA TYR A 134 -11.21 2.99 1.07
C TYR A 134 -11.78 4.25 1.72
N MET A 135 -10.94 4.91 2.52
CA MET A 135 -11.05 6.34 2.74
C MET A 135 -10.62 7.07 1.46
N ARG A 136 -11.44 7.99 0.94
CA ARG A 136 -11.21 8.62 -0.38
C ARG A 136 -9.82 9.20 -0.54
N ARG A 137 -9.31 9.87 0.50
CA ARG A 137 -7.96 10.43 0.53
C ARG A 137 -6.87 9.41 0.17
N TYR A 138 -6.98 8.19 0.68
CA TYR A 138 -5.98 7.14 0.48
C TYR A 138 -6.14 6.45 -0.88
N TRP A 139 -7.37 6.32 -1.36
CA TRP A 139 -7.64 5.93 -2.74
C TRP A 139 -7.01 6.90 -3.75
N ASP A 140 -7.16 8.21 -3.53
CA ASP A 140 -6.57 9.24 -4.40
C ASP A 140 -5.04 9.20 -4.35
N TYR A 141 -4.44 8.92 -3.18
CA TYR A 141 -3.00 8.70 -3.06
C TYR A 141 -2.53 7.50 -3.86
N GLU A 142 -3.22 6.36 -3.74
CA GLU A 142 -2.89 5.15 -4.49
C GLU A 142 -3.01 5.38 -6.00
N ARG A 143 -4.12 5.98 -6.46
CA ARG A 143 -4.30 6.31 -7.88
C ARG A 143 -3.24 7.28 -8.40
N ARG A 144 -2.85 8.27 -7.59
CA ARG A 144 -1.80 9.22 -7.96
C ARG A 144 -0.45 8.52 -8.07
N VAL A 145 -0.10 7.61 -7.16
CA VAL A 145 1.13 6.82 -7.24
C VAL A 145 1.12 5.93 -8.48
N ALA A 146 0.05 5.17 -8.71
CA ALA A 146 -0.09 4.29 -9.86
C ALA A 146 0.00 5.06 -11.19
N GLY A 147 -0.73 6.18 -11.31
CA GLY A 147 -0.70 7.03 -12.50
C GLY A 147 0.68 7.65 -12.75
N ASN A 148 1.35 8.12 -11.70
CA ASN A 148 2.71 8.65 -11.78
C ASN A 148 3.73 7.61 -12.25
N ILE A 149 3.60 6.35 -11.81
CA ILE A 149 4.46 5.25 -12.24
C ILE A 149 4.17 4.91 -13.71
N ALA A 150 2.89 4.72 -14.05
CA ALA A 150 2.47 4.40 -15.42
C ALA A 150 2.95 5.46 -16.44
N GLN A 151 2.81 6.75 -16.10
CA GLN A 151 3.29 7.84 -16.95
C GLN A 151 4.80 7.77 -17.19
N ARG A 152 5.60 7.45 -16.16
CA ARG A 152 7.06 7.32 -16.30
C ARG A 152 7.45 6.07 -17.10
N LEU A 153 6.68 5.00 -17.01
CA LEU A 153 6.92 3.77 -17.79
C LEU A 153 6.58 3.98 -19.28
N GLN A 154 5.53 4.75 -19.58
CA GLN A 154 5.13 5.07 -20.97
C GLN A 154 6.02 6.12 -21.62
N ALA A 155 6.58 7.04 -20.84
CA ALA A 155 7.52 8.02 -21.33
C ALA A 155 8.84 7.31 -21.65
N GLY A 156 9.04 6.92 -22.91
CA GLY A 156 10.29 6.34 -23.38
C GLY A 156 11.50 7.21 -23.02
N SER A 157 12.62 6.57 -22.71
CA SER A 157 13.92 7.23 -22.57
C SER A 157 14.83 6.77 -23.69
N ALA A 158 15.52 7.70 -24.34
CA ALA A 158 16.60 7.34 -25.23
C ALA A 158 17.81 6.96 -24.36
N ALA A 159 18.20 5.69 -24.43
CA ALA A 159 19.45 5.24 -23.83
C ALA A 159 20.64 5.93 -24.53
N PRO A 160 21.77 6.14 -23.84
CA PRO A 160 23.00 6.55 -24.49
C PRO A 160 23.35 5.59 -25.64
N ALA A 161 23.67 6.11 -26.82
CA ALA A 161 24.01 5.29 -27.98
C ALA A 161 25.22 4.37 -27.74
N ASP A 162 26.13 4.80 -26.86
CA ASP A 162 27.33 4.09 -26.42
C ASP A 162 27.14 3.30 -25.11
N LEU A 163 25.88 3.04 -24.71
CA LEU A 163 25.55 2.32 -23.47
C LEU A 163 26.33 0.99 -23.29
N PRO A 164 26.46 0.11 -24.31
CA PRO A 164 27.23 -1.13 -24.16
C PRO A 164 28.70 -0.89 -23.81
N ALA A 165 29.33 0.13 -24.42
CA ALA A 165 30.73 0.48 -24.16
C ALA A 165 30.90 1.04 -22.75
N ARG A 166 30.01 1.94 -22.31
CA ARG A 166 30.03 2.48 -20.94
C ARG A 166 29.84 1.39 -19.88
N LEU A 167 28.92 0.45 -20.13
CA LEU A 167 28.72 -0.70 -19.24
C LEU A 167 29.94 -1.62 -19.20
N ALA A 168 30.67 -1.78 -20.31
CA ALA A 168 31.91 -2.55 -20.31
C ALA A 168 33.01 -1.86 -19.48
N THR A 169 33.10 -0.53 -19.53
CA THR A 169 34.04 0.25 -18.70
C THR A 169 33.70 0.15 -17.20
N LEU A 170 32.43 0.26 -16.82
CA LEU A 170 32.00 0.24 -15.42
C LEU A 170 31.93 -1.17 -14.80
N PHE A 171 31.83 -2.19 -15.64
CA PHE A 171 31.79 -3.61 -15.26
C PHE A 171 32.80 -4.39 -16.10
N PRO A 172 34.12 -4.15 -15.89
CA PRO A 172 35.18 -4.67 -16.76
C PRO A 172 35.43 -6.16 -16.54
N GLU A 173 35.22 -6.66 -15.32
CA GLU A 173 35.49 -8.04 -14.96
C GLU A 173 34.24 -8.91 -15.16
N PRO A 174 34.34 -10.01 -15.93
CA PRO A 174 33.27 -10.99 -15.98
C PRO A 174 33.14 -11.66 -14.61
N LEU A 175 31.91 -11.77 -14.11
CA LEU A 175 31.64 -12.45 -12.84
C LEU A 175 31.81 -13.95 -13.06
N ILE A 176 32.91 -14.52 -12.58
CA ILE A 176 33.26 -15.94 -12.73
C ILE A 176 33.28 -16.58 -11.34
N LEU A 177 32.49 -17.64 -11.14
CA LEU A 177 32.45 -18.39 -9.90
C LEU A 177 32.65 -19.88 -10.22
N ALA A 178 33.61 -20.52 -9.57
CA ALA A 178 33.97 -21.92 -9.83
C ALA A 178 34.26 -22.24 -11.32
N GLY A 179 34.78 -21.27 -12.09
CA GLY A 179 35.07 -21.43 -13.52
C GLY A 179 33.87 -21.19 -14.44
N GLU A 180 32.67 -20.94 -13.91
CA GLU A 180 31.48 -20.61 -14.70
C GLU A 180 31.24 -19.10 -14.74
N ARG A 181 30.87 -18.61 -15.92
CA ARG A 181 30.47 -17.21 -16.10
C ARG A 181 29.04 -17.02 -15.61
N LEU A 182 28.88 -16.21 -14.57
CA LEU A 182 27.60 -15.84 -14.01
C LEU A 182 27.07 -14.53 -14.61
N THR A 183 25.75 -14.36 -14.54
CA THR A 183 25.09 -13.10 -14.86
C THR A 183 25.45 -12.05 -13.82
N ASP A 184 26.05 -10.94 -14.27
CA ASP A 184 26.23 -9.76 -13.45
C ASP A 184 24.90 -9.00 -13.34
N TRP A 185 24.16 -9.29 -12.27
CA TRP A 185 22.87 -8.65 -11.97
C TRP A 185 23.00 -7.14 -11.74
N GLN A 186 24.15 -6.66 -11.27
CA GLN A 186 24.39 -5.22 -11.09
C GLN A 186 24.54 -4.54 -12.46
N LYS A 187 25.29 -5.16 -13.38
CA LYS A 187 25.40 -4.69 -14.77
C LYS A 187 24.05 -4.68 -15.47
N LEU A 188 23.25 -5.74 -15.30
CA LEU A 188 21.90 -5.81 -15.87
C LEU A 188 20.98 -4.73 -15.28
N ALA A 189 21.00 -4.53 -13.96
CA ALA A 189 20.23 -3.47 -13.30
C ALA A 189 20.63 -2.07 -13.82
N CYS A 190 21.92 -1.80 -14.00
CA CYS A 190 22.38 -0.55 -14.62
C CYS A 190 21.88 -0.41 -16.07
N ALA A 191 21.96 -1.48 -16.87
CA ALA A 191 21.53 -1.46 -18.26
C ALA A 191 20.03 -1.18 -18.39
N LEU A 192 19.20 -1.81 -17.56
CA LEU A 192 17.75 -1.59 -17.52
C LEU A 192 17.43 -0.18 -17.01
N ALA A 193 18.11 0.26 -15.95
CA ALA A 193 17.88 1.57 -15.36
C ALA A 193 18.26 2.73 -16.28
N ALA A 194 19.31 2.57 -17.10
CA ALA A 194 19.72 3.56 -18.08
C ALA A 194 18.72 3.72 -19.25
N GLN A 195 17.81 2.76 -19.43
CA GLN A 195 16.81 2.75 -20.50
C GLN A 195 15.41 3.19 -20.01
N GLY A 196 15.18 3.21 -18.69
CA GLY A 196 13.89 3.54 -18.10
C GLY A 196 13.87 4.90 -17.39
N ARG A 197 12.71 5.59 -17.40
CA ARG A 197 12.49 6.81 -16.60
C ARG A 197 12.00 6.52 -15.18
N PHE A 198 11.73 5.26 -14.88
CA PHE A 198 11.43 4.74 -13.56
C PHE A 198 12.01 3.34 -13.45
N THR A 199 12.81 3.08 -12.41
CA THR A 199 13.39 1.76 -12.15
C THR A 199 13.39 1.48 -10.66
N LEU A 200 12.98 0.27 -10.28
CA LEU A 200 13.07 -0.23 -8.91
C LEU A 200 14.18 -1.27 -8.84
N ILE A 201 15.23 -0.99 -8.07
CA ILE A 201 16.32 -1.93 -7.81
C ILE A 201 16.13 -2.52 -6.42
N THR A 202 15.75 -3.79 -6.35
CA THR A 202 15.59 -4.54 -5.10
C THR A 202 16.78 -5.47 -4.86
N GLY A 203 16.96 -5.91 -3.61
CA GLY A 203 18.03 -6.83 -3.24
C GLY A 203 18.28 -6.85 -1.73
N GLY A 204 18.74 -7.98 -1.21
CA GLY A 204 19.05 -8.14 0.22
C GLY A 204 20.17 -7.23 0.73
N PRO A 205 20.42 -7.20 2.06
CA PRO A 205 21.59 -6.53 2.62
C PRO A 205 22.88 -7.04 1.94
N GLY A 206 23.83 -6.14 1.66
CA GLY A 206 25.13 -6.52 1.07
C GLY A 206 25.15 -6.82 -0.44
N THR A 207 24.03 -6.82 -1.16
CA THR A 207 23.99 -7.14 -2.62
C THR A 207 24.50 -6.02 -3.54
N GLY A 208 25.27 -5.06 -3.03
CA GLY A 208 25.89 -4.00 -3.82
C GLY A 208 24.94 -2.99 -4.48
N LYS A 209 23.67 -2.87 -4.02
CA LYS A 209 22.68 -1.92 -4.58
C LYS A 209 23.22 -0.49 -4.68
N THR A 210 23.88 0.01 -3.64
CA THR A 210 24.43 1.36 -3.61
C THR A 210 25.52 1.52 -4.67
N THR A 211 26.44 0.56 -4.78
CA THR A 211 27.47 0.53 -5.83
C THR A 211 26.86 0.51 -7.23
N THR A 212 25.79 -0.26 -7.44
CA THR A 212 25.02 -0.26 -8.69
C THR A 212 24.45 1.11 -9.00
N VAL A 213 23.83 1.77 -8.02
CA VAL A 213 23.27 3.13 -8.19
C VAL A 213 24.38 4.14 -8.50
N VAL A 214 25.53 4.09 -7.83
CA VAL A 214 26.67 4.99 -8.11
C VAL A 214 27.17 4.81 -9.55
N ARG A 215 27.37 3.56 -9.99
CA ARG A 215 27.77 3.27 -11.38
C ARG A 215 26.74 3.76 -12.40
N LEU A 216 25.45 3.58 -12.12
CA LEU A 216 24.37 4.09 -12.97
C LEU A 216 24.42 5.62 -13.07
N LEU A 217 24.56 6.33 -11.95
CA LEU A 217 24.61 7.79 -11.94
C LEU A 217 25.82 8.33 -12.69
N ALA A 218 27.00 7.70 -12.52
CA ALA A 218 28.19 8.02 -13.30
C ALA A 218 27.95 7.81 -14.80
N LEU A 219 27.39 6.66 -15.20
CA LEU A 219 27.07 6.34 -16.59
C LEU A 219 26.18 7.41 -17.23
N LEU A 220 25.09 7.76 -16.54
CA LEU A 220 24.11 8.74 -17.04
C LEU A 220 24.70 10.14 -17.11
N GLN A 221 25.46 10.55 -16.09
CA GLN A 221 26.08 11.86 -16.04
C GLN A 221 27.14 12.04 -17.14
N GLU A 222 28.01 11.05 -17.34
CA GLU A 222 29.04 11.10 -18.38
C GLU A 222 28.41 11.14 -19.78
N ALA A 223 27.38 10.33 -20.03
CA ALA A 223 26.65 10.35 -21.30
C ALA A 223 26.01 11.72 -21.57
N ALA A 224 25.39 12.31 -20.55
CA ALA A 224 24.74 13.61 -20.65
C ALA A 224 25.75 14.76 -20.82
N MET A 225 26.90 14.69 -20.15
CA MET A 225 28.02 15.63 -20.34
C MET A 225 28.60 15.54 -21.75
N ALA A 226 28.78 14.34 -22.30
CA ALA A 226 29.24 14.14 -23.68
C ALA A 226 28.24 14.72 -24.71
N ALA A 227 26.94 14.71 -24.38
CA ALA A 227 25.90 15.34 -25.19
C ALA A 227 25.74 16.86 -24.95
N GLY A 228 26.56 17.49 -24.09
CA GLY A 228 26.49 18.91 -23.78
C GLY A 228 25.33 19.33 -22.87
N ALA A 229 24.67 18.37 -22.20
CA ALA A 229 23.48 18.59 -21.38
C ALA A 229 23.63 17.91 -20.01
N PRO A 230 24.47 18.41 -19.09
CA PRO A 230 24.74 17.76 -17.80
C PRO A 230 23.46 17.61 -16.96
N LEU A 231 23.33 16.47 -16.27
CA LEU A 231 22.15 16.20 -15.44
C LEU A 231 22.23 16.93 -14.10
N ARG A 232 21.07 17.29 -13.57
CA ARG A 232 20.92 17.70 -12.17
C ARG A 232 20.47 16.49 -11.37
N LEU A 233 21.39 15.92 -10.60
CA LEU A 233 21.13 14.75 -9.78
C LEU A 233 20.70 15.19 -8.37
N SER A 234 19.70 14.52 -7.82
CA SER A 234 19.24 14.74 -6.45
C SER A 234 19.00 13.39 -5.79
N LEU A 235 19.49 13.25 -4.57
CA LEU A 235 19.40 12.03 -3.77
C LEU A 235 18.48 12.31 -2.59
N ALA A 236 17.60 11.35 -2.31
CA ALA A 236 16.65 11.46 -1.22
C ALA A 236 16.54 10.13 -0.47
N ALA A 237 16.24 10.23 0.81
CA ALA A 237 15.98 9.10 1.70
C ALA A 237 14.78 9.43 2.59
N PRO A 238 14.03 8.42 3.05
CA PRO A 238 12.86 8.65 3.90
C PRO A 238 13.23 9.15 5.32
N THR A 239 14.47 8.95 5.77
CA THR A 239 14.93 9.37 7.10
C THR A 239 16.32 9.99 7.05
N GLY A 240 16.64 10.86 8.01
CA GLY A 240 17.95 11.55 8.08
C GLY A 240 19.14 10.58 8.22
N LYS A 241 18.99 9.49 8.98
CA LYS A 241 20.04 8.47 9.11
C LYS A 241 20.30 7.73 7.80
N ALA A 242 19.24 7.45 7.02
CA ALA A 242 19.40 6.84 5.69
C ALA A 242 20.03 7.83 4.70
N ALA A 243 19.67 9.12 4.78
CA ALA A 243 20.28 10.15 3.95
C ALA A 243 21.78 10.32 4.23
N ALA A 244 22.19 10.36 5.50
CA ALA A 244 23.60 10.41 5.89
C ALA A 244 24.41 9.25 5.29
N ARG A 245 23.89 8.01 5.41
CA ARG A 245 24.51 6.81 4.83
C ARG A 245 24.59 6.86 3.30
N LEU A 246 23.57 7.40 2.63
CA LEU A 246 23.57 7.58 1.18
C LEU A 246 24.68 8.57 0.76
N THR A 247 24.80 9.70 1.45
CA THR A 247 25.85 10.69 1.16
C THR A 247 27.25 10.12 1.41
N GLU A 248 27.46 9.42 2.52
CA GLU A 248 28.74 8.76 2.84
C GLU A 248 29.13 7.71 1.78
N SER A 249 28.15 6.95 1.27
CA SER A 249 28.41 5.88 0.30
C SER A 249 28.61 6.37 -1.14
N ILE A 250 28.28 7.64 -1.42
CA ILE A 250 28.33 8.23 -2.78
C ILE A 250 29.41 9.32 -2.87
N GLY A 251 29.74 9.98 -1.77
CA GLY A 251 30.76 11.03 -1.71
C GLY A 251 32.19 10.53 -1.48
N GLY A 252 32.39 9.26 -1.13
CA GLY A 252 33.70 8.60 -1.05
C GLY A 252 33.97 7.78 -2.30
#